data_AF-A0A2V8Q295-F1
#
_entry.id   AF-A0A2V8Q295-F1
#
_cell.length_a   1.000
_cell.length_b   1.000
_cell.length_c   1.000
_cell.angle_alpha   90.00
_cell.angle_beta   90.00
_cell.angle_gamma   90.00
#
_symmetry.space_group_name_H-M   'P 1'
#
loop_
_entity.id
_entity.type
_entity.pdbx_description
1 polymer ?
#
loop_
_entity_poly.entity_id
_entity_poly.type
_entity_poly.pdbx_seq_one_letter_code
_entity_poly.pdbx_strand_id
1 'polypeptide(L)'
;MKFLRPLLVFSCLALLLITAALWWNLPVKVDMASYAPADSLIYLETNSIPEVNNALQQSDVWKSVSAIIGSREQSQSRFGPLAARAGVGPVEAVVASRAQVALVVLGVDTTENADLLRVKPEVAVIVETHTAKWRMKSSAVAGIKRLAEFAYGSSVCTERSAEADYVECSESTGRRQVVGAIDGSVIVVGNSVKAVQSCLQVRMGQRPSLNSDPELQNSRRNLRAESALAFGYVSKNNAPRLFSLGAPLLIGKAPGDQKLEQLLAESAGKIFQNIAWNSNSSSGRIEDKYQISLDPAVVNRLEPAFDTAAIAEDFWKVIPDSFRALTIYRNKEPVKAWSSLEMVVASKLDTVSSVIFASLLRAGLSGYGIDNPREILSTLSPPLITLRPILGEGSLMIAKVGDAEKLRQALNKELLTEGKGQILESLSAEPASEKEFTALLVDGFLIMGKTENIKVYMAQVRNQEIVTQDHLRTLQLSNRNPAATIVTYTNERLGLASLIGTLSLINGKTLSEKELAEIQQSLQQITVSSTESTLNSNGIERKTVSAFGQFGTLISLAQSDKSTP
;
A
#
# COMPACT_ATOMS: atom_id res chain seq x y z
N MET A 1 -24.78 44.51 -43.02
CA MET A 1 -25.21 43.10 -42.77
C MET A 1 -24.73 42.07 -43.82
N LYS A 2 -24.34 42.46 -45.06
CA LYS A 2 -23.87 41.49 -46.10
C LYS A 2 -22.54 40.79 -45.80
N PHE A 3 -21.64 41.40 -45.00
CA PHE A 3 -20.37 40.80 -44.59
C PHE A 3 -20.44 39.94 -43.31
N LEU A 4 -21.51 40.08 -42.51
CA LEU A 4 -21.64 39.32 -41.26
C LEU A 4 -22.01 37.85 -41.50
N ARG A 5 -22.85 37.57 -42.50
CA ARG A 5 -23.26 36.21 -42.86
C ARG A 5 -22.09 35.32 -43.33
N PRO A 6 -21.24 35.73 -44.29
CA PRO A 6 -20.11 34.89 -44.71
C PRO A 6 -19.06 34.73 -43.59
N LEU A 7 -18.86 35.76 -42.76
CA LEU A 7 -17.97 35.67 -41.59
C LEU A 7 -18.50 34.67 -40.55
N LEU A 8 -19.80 34.69 -40.25
CA LEU A 8 -20.44 33.72 -39.35
C LEU A 8 -20.39 32.30 -39.90
N VAL A 9 -20.66 32.11 -41.19
CA VAL A 9 -20.58 30.79 -41.84
C VAL A 9 -19.14 30.25 -41.80
N PHE A 10 -18.15 31.10 -42.10
CA PHE A 10 -16.74 30.71 -42.03
C PHE A 10 -16.30 30.39 -40.60
N SER A 11 -16.75 31.18 -39.62
CA SER A 11 -16.45 30.95 -38.21
C SER A 11 -17.11 29.67 -37.68
N CYS A 12 -18.34 29.36 -38.09
CA CYS A 12 -19.01 28.10 -37.76
C CYS A 12 -18.32 26.89 -38.42
N LEU A 13 -17.91 27.01 -39.69
CA LEU A 13 -17.18 25.95 -40.39
C LEU A 13 -15.81 25.71 -39.74
N ALA A 14 -15.07 26.78 -39.42
CA ALA A 14 -13.80 26.68 -38.72
C ALA A 14 -13.98 26.04 -37.34
N LEU A 15 -15.02 26.41 -36.59
CA LEU A 15 -15.35 25.80 -35.31
C LEU A 15 -15.66 24.30 -35.47
N LEU A 16 -16.47 23.92 -36.46
CA LEU A 16 -16.78 22.52 -36.76
C LEU A 16 -15.52 21.73 -37.11
N LEU A 17 -14.66 22.25 -37.98
CA LEU A 17 -13.40 21.60 -38.35
C LEU A 17 -12.45 21.48 -37.16
N ILE A 18 -12.36 22.50 -36.32
CA ILE A 18 -11.57 22.47 -35.08
C ILE A 18 -12.14 21.42 -34.12
N THR A 19 -13.45 21.40 -33.88
CA THR A 19 -14.07 20.41 -32.99
C THR A 19 -13.92 18.98 -33.51
N ALA A 20 -14.07 18.75 -34.81
CA ALA A 20 -13.86 17.45 -35.45
C ALA A 20 -12.39 17.01 -35.36
N ALA A 21 -11.45 17.92 -35.61
CA ALA A 21 -10.02 17.65 -35.47
C ALA A 21 -9.60 17.37 -34.02
N LEU A 22 -10.17 18.10 -33.05
CA LEU A 22 -9.94 17.86 -31.63
C LEU A 22 -10.53 16.51 -31.21
N TRP A 23 -11.75 16.19 -31.65
CA TRP A 23 -12.40 14.91 -31.37
C TRP A 23 -11.61 13.72 -31.94
N TRP A 24 -11.13 13.83 -33.19
CA TRP A 24 -10.33 12.80 -33.84
C TRP A 24 -8.97 12.57 -33.16
N ASN A 25 -8.42 13.61 -32.52
CA ASN A 25 -7.14 13.55 -31.82
C ASN A 25 -7.25 13.20 -30.33
N LEU A 26 -8.46 12.96 -29.80
CA LEU A 26 -8.60 12.49 -28.43
C LEU A 26 -8.14 11.03 -28.33
N PRO A 27 -7.28 10.70 -27.34
CA PRO A 27 -6.81 9.33 -27.18
C PRO A 27 -7.97 8.41 -26.78
N VAL A 28 -8.10 7.28 -27.46
CA VAL A 28 -8.99 6.19 -27.08
C VAL A 28 -8.27 5.33 -26.06
N LYS A 29 -8.89 5.08 -24.90
CA LYS A 29 -8.28 4.23 -23.86
C LYS A 29 -7.94 2.86 -24.43
N VAL A 30 -6.70 2.42 -24.22
CA VAL A 30 -6.28 1.03 -24.49
C VAL A 30 -6.37 0.21 -23.22
N ASP A 31 -6.59 -1.10 -23.37
CA ASP A 31 -6.44 -2.03 -22.25
C ASP A 31 -4.95 -2.25 -21.99
N MET A 32 -4.40 -1.63 -20.94
CA MET A 32 -2.98 -1.72 -20.62
C MET A 32 -2.54 -3.15 -20.25
N ALA A 33 -3.47 -4.05 -19.89
CA ALA A 33 -3.15 -5.45 -19.60
C ALA A 33 -2.78 -6.22 -20.88
N SER A 34 -3.11 -5.68 -22.06
CA SER A 34 -2.68 -6.22 -23.36
C SER A 34 -1.18 -6.06 -23.63
N TYR A 35 -0.47 -5.22 -22.86
CA TYR A 35 0.97 -5.04 -22.95
C TYR A 35 1.74 -5.74 -21.81
N ALA A 36 1.03 -6.20 -20.78
CA ALA A 36 1.61 -6.86 -19.63
C ALA A 36 1.74 -8.38 -19.86
N PRO A 37 2.88 -9.00 -19.54
CA PRO A 37 3.01 -10.46 -19.58
C PRO A 37 1.98 -11.17 -18.69
N ALA A 38 1.40 -12.26 -19.18
CA ALA A 38 0.39 -13.02 -18.43
C ALA A 38 0.92 -13.60 -17.10
N ASP A 39 2.22 -13.82 -17.01
CA ASP A 39 2.91 -14.33 -15.83
C ASP A 39 3.42 -13.25 -14.87
N SER A 40 3.02 -11.98 -15.07
CA SER A 40 3.35 -10.88 -14.16
C SER A 40 2.90 -11.18 -12.73
N LEU A 41 3.85 -11.15 -11.79
CA LEU A 41 3.63 -11.34 -10.35
C LEU A 41 2.70 -10.27 -9.78
N ILE A 42 2.89 -9.00 -10.19
CA ILE A 42 2.05 -7.87 -9.80
C ILE A 42 1.77 -7.04 -11.05
N TYR A 43 0.53 -6.60 -11.22
CA TYR A 43 0.12 -5.65 -12.25
C TYR A 43 -0.55 -4.45 -11.60
N LEU A 44 -0.15 -3.24 -11.98
CA LEU A 44 -0.80 -1.99 -11.60
C LEU A 44 -1.05 -1.17 -12.86
N GLU A 45 -2.15 -0.43 -12.92
CA GLU A 45 -2.45 0.48 -14.03
C GLU A 45 -3.05 1.80 -13.54
N THR A 46 -2.87 2.83 -14.36
CA THR A 46 -3.46 4.15 -14.21
C THR A 46 -3.86 4.66 -15.58
N ASN A 47 -5.14 5.02 -15.72
CA ASN A 47 -5.70 5.47 -16.99
C ASN A 47 -5.40 6.94 -17.30
N SER A 48 -5.00 7.73 -16.30
CA SER A 48 -4.72 9.15 -16.48
C SER A 48 -3.81 9.69 -15.37
N ILE A 49 -2.57 10.01 -15.72
CA ILE A 49 -1.65 10.72 -14.81
C ILE A 49 -2.21 12.09 -14.39
N PRO A 50 -2.84 12.89 -15.28
CA PRO A 50 -3.49 14.14 -14.87
C PRO A 50 -4.58 13.96 -13.81
N GLU A 51 -5.40 12.91 -13.88
CA GLU A 51 -6.46 12.67 -12.89
C GLU A 51 -5.86 12.30 -11.53
N VAL A 52 -4.82 11.46 -11.50
CA VAL A 52 -4.07 11.16 -10.26
C VAL A 52 -3.46 12.44 -9.68
N ASN A 53 -2.73 13.22 -10.49
CA ASN A 53 -2.12 14.47 -10.02
C ASN A 53 -3.17 15.45 -9.49
N ASN A 54 -4.30 15.61 -10.19
CA ASN A 54 -5.39 16.46 -9.74
C ASN A 54 -5.99 15.95 -8.42
N ALA A 55 -6.19 14.64 -8.24
CA ALA A 55 -6.68 14.08 -6.99
C ALA A 55 -5.71 14.34 -5.81
N LEU A 56 -4.40 14.20 -6.04
CA LEU A 56 -3.38 14.49 -5.02
C LEU A 56 -3.34 16.00 -4.70
N GLN A 57 -3.38 16.87 -5.70
CA GLN A 57 -3.38 18.33 -5.50
C GLN A 57 -4.64 18.86 -4.81
N GLN A 58 -5.79 18.20 -5.04
CA GLN A 58 -7.05 18.54 -4.40
C GLN A 58 -7.18 17.96 -2.98
N SER A 59 -6.22 17.15 -2.53
CA SER A 59 -6.23 16.59 -1.18
C SER A 59 -6.08 17.67 -0.11
N ASP A 60 -6.66 17.43 1.06
CA ASP A 60 -6.61 18.36 2.19
C ASP A 60 -5.16 18.56 2.67
N VAL A 61 -4.35 17.50 2.62
CA VAL A 61 -2.91 17.57 2.92
C VAL A 61 -2.17 18.45 1.94
N TRP A 62 -2.38 18.26 0.64
CA TRP A 62 -1.67 19.07 -0.35
C TRP A 62 -2.05 20.55 -0.24
N LYS A 63 -3.34 20.83 -0.07
CA LYS A 63 -3.83 22.21 0.10
C LYS A 63 -3.19 22.89 1.31
N SER A 64 -3.06 22.19 2.45
CA SER A 64 -2.51 22.77 3.67
C SER A 64 -1.01 23.11 3.57
N VAL A 65 -0.26 22.41 2.73
CA VAL A 65 1.20 22.62 2.57
C VAL A 65 1.60 23.32 1.28
N SER A 66 0.69 23.47 0.32
CA SER A 66 0.94 23.99 -1.04
C SER A 66 1.66 25.35 -1.06
N ALA A 67 1.27 26.26 -0.16
CA ALA A 67 1.86 27.58 -0.02
C ALA A 67 3.33 27.51 0.43
N ILE A 68 3.67 26.56 1.32
CA ILE A 68 5.01 26.38 1.89
C ILE A 68 5.94 25.76 0.84
N ILE A 69 5.46 24.75 0.11
CA ILE A 69 6.26 24.12 -0.95
C ILE A 69 6.43 25.02 -2.19
N GLY A 70 5.78 26.18 -2.23
CA GLY A 70 5.87 27.11 -3.34
C GLY A 70 5.16 26.62 -4.60
N SER A 71 4.31 25.59 -4.47
CA SER A 71 3.39 25.18 -5.52
C SER A 71 2.25 26.20 -5.55
N ARG A 72 2.53 27.44 -6.00
CA ARG A 72 1.44 28.31 -6.43
C ARG A 72 0.61 27.51 -7.41
N GLU A 73 -0.72 27.58 -7.28
CA GLU A 73 -1.62 27.25 -8.39
C GLU A 73 -1.13 28.06 -9.58
N GLN A 74 -0.25 27.46 -10.38
CA GLN A 74 0.15 28.03 -11.63
C GLN A 74 -1.18 28.16 -12.34
N SER A 75 -1.57 29.41 -12.64
CA SER A 75 -2.79 29.74 -13.36
C SER A 75 -2.74 29.04 -14.72
N GLN A 76 -2.95 27.73 -14.71
CA GLN A 76 -3.09 26.90 -15.87
C GLN A 76 -4.40 27.39 -16.45
N SER A 77 -4.31 28.01 -17.62
CA SER A 77 -5.46 28.20 -18.50
C SER A 77 -6.37 26.99 -18.34
N ARG A 78 -7.66 27.20 -18.02
CA ARG A 78 -8.65 26.11 -17.90
C ARG A 78 -8.67 25.19 -19.12
N PHE A 79 -8.13 25.66 -20.25
CA PHE A 79 -8.05 24.94 -21.51
C PHE A 79 -6.69 24.29 -21.81
N GLY A 80 -5.62 24.60 -21.05
CA GLY A 80 -4.28 24.06 -21.28
C GLY A 80 -4.19 22.54 -21.22
N PRO A 81 -4.71 21.89 -20.17
CA PRO A 81 -4.74 20.42 -20.08
C PRO A 81 -5.60 19.76 -21.17
N LEU A 82 -6.72 20.40 -21.54
CA LEU A 82 -7.61 19.91 -22.62
C LEU A 82 -6.94 20.02 -23.99
N ALA A 83 -6.25 21.14 -24.25
CA ALA A 83 -5.48 21.35 -25.47
C ALA A 83 -4.32 20.36 -25.58
N ALA A 84 -3.57 20.14 -24.48
CA ALA A 84 -2.50 19.14 -24.43
C ALA A 84 -3.03 17.73 -24.71
N ARG A 85 -4.18 17.36 -24.11
CA ARG A 85 -4.84 16.07 -24.36
C ARG A 85 -5.27 15.92 -25.82
N ALA A 86 -5.66 17.02 -26.46
CA ALA A 86 -5.95 17.06 -27.89
C ALA A 86 -4.71 17.17 -28.80
N GLY A 87 -3.48 17.17 -28.23
CA GLY A 87 -2.22 17.13 -28.98
C GLY A 87 -1.58 18.50 -29.24
N VAL A 88 -2.14 19.55 -28.63
CA VAL A 88 -1.71 20.95 -28.79
C VAL A 88 -0.91 21.38 -27.56
N GLY A 89 0.37 21.66 -27.75
CA GLY A 89 1.28 22.11 -26.69
C GLY A 89 2.67 21.47 -26.79
N PRO A 90 3.56 21.76 -25.82
CA PRO A 90 4.86 21.12 -25.69
C PRO A 90 4.73 19.59 -25.64
N VAL A 91 5.70 18.88 -26.22
CA VAL A 91 5.66 17.41 -26.35
C VAL A 91 5.49 16.73 -25.00
N GLU A 92 6.20 17.20 -23.97
CA GLU A 92 6.14 16.68 -22.61
C GLU A 92 4.73 16.78 -22.03
N ALA A 93 4.07 17.94 -22.23
CA ALA A 93 2.71 18.17 -21.76
C ALA A 93 1.71 17.29 -22.52
N VAL A 94 1.86 17.13 -23.83
CA VAL A 94 1.01 16.26 -24.65
C VAL A 94 1.16 14.81 -24.21
N VAL A 95 2.39 14.29 -24.11
CA VAL A 95 2.67 12.92 -23.68
C VAL A 95 2.09 12.67 -22.28
N ALA A 96 2.38 13.53 -21.31
CA ALA A 96 1.88 13.37 -19.95
C ALA A 96 0.34 13.43 -19.87
N SER A 97 -0.29 14.31 -20.65
CA SER A 97 -1.76 14.47 -20.65
C SER A 97 -2.52 13.30 -21.27
N ARG A 98 -1.86 12.54 -22.15
CA ARG A 98 -2.44 11.38 -22.86
C ARG A 98 -2.04 10.05 -22.26
N ALA A 99 -0.99 10.02 -21.45
CA ALA A 99 -0.37 8.79 -20.98
C ALA A 99 -1.33 7.91 -20.16
N GLN A 100 -1.43 6.65 -20.57
CA GLN A 100 -1.84 5.53 -19.71
C GLN A 100 -0.59 4.80 -19.26
N VAL A 101 -0.54 4.39 -18.00
CA VAL A 101 0.65 3.76 -17.41
C VAL A 101 0.26 2.42 -16.80
N ALA A 102 1.08 1.41 -17.01
CA ALA A 102 1.06 0.18 -16.24
C ALA A 102 2.43 -0.10 -15.63
N LEU A 103 2.44 -0.68 -14.43
CA LEU A 103 3.63 -1.21 -13.78
C LEU A 103 3.44 -2.73 -13.65
N VAL A 104 4.46 -3.48 -14.08
CA VAL A 104 4.51 -4.93 -13.93
C VAL A 104 5.73 -5.32 -13.11
N VAL A 105 5.52 -6.22 -12.15
CA VAL A 105 6.59 -6.97 -11.49
C VAL A 105 6.58 -8.36 -12.07
N LEU A 106 7.66 -8.80 -12.69
CA LEU A 106 7.75 -10.11 -13.33
C LEU A 106 8.30 -11.18 -12.39
N GLY A 107 9.07 -10.77 -11.38
CA GLY A 107 9.70 -11.67 -10.43
C GLY A 107 10.41 -10.91 -9.33
N VAL A 108 10.92 -11.67 -8.37
CA VAL A 108 11.72 -11.17 -7.24
C VAL A 108 12.87 -12.13 -7.04
N ASP A 109 14.09 -11.60 -7.14
CA ASP A 109 15.31 -12.33 -6.82
C ASP A 109 15.71 -12.02 -5.37
N THR A 110 16.06 -13.05 -4.61
CA THR A 110 16.54 -12.92 -3.24
C THR A 110 17.98 -13.42 -3.17
N THR A 111 18.87 -12.62 -2.60
CA THR A 111 20.27 -13.01 -2.34
C THR A 111 20.58 -12.73 -0.88
N GLU A 112 21.17 -13.72 -0.20
CA GLU A 112 21.63 -13.58 1.17
C GLU A 112 23.13 -13.25 1.15
N ASN A 113 23.54 -12.21 1.87
CA ASN A 113 24.95 -11.89 2.05
C ASN A 113 25.21 -11.54 3.52
N ALA A 114 25.85 -12.46 4.24
CA ALA A 114 25.94 -12.45 5.70
C ALA A 114 24.54 -12.30 6.33
N ASP A 115 24.33 -11.30 7.19
CA ASP A 115 23.04 -11.06 7.88
C ASP A 115 22.06 -10.18 7.08
N LEU A 116 22.38 -9.86 5.81
CA LEU A 116 21.56 -8.98 4.98
C LEU A 116 20.89 -9.76 3.84
N LEU A 117 19.57 -9.87 3.92
CA LEU A 117 18.73 -10.28 2.81
C LEU A 117 18.59 -9.12 1.80
N ARG A 118 19.03 -9.35 0.57
CA ARG A 118 18.82 -8.43 -0.56
C ARG A 118 17.71 -8.95 -1.46
N VAL A 119 16.65 -8.16 -1.56
CA VAL A 119 15.51 -8.43 -2.43
C VAL A 119 15.60 -7.52 -3.66
N LYS A 120 15.68 -8.10 -4.85
CA LYS A 120 15.73 -7.38 -6.13
C LYS A 120 14.53 -7.75 -7.00
N PRO A 121 13.50 -6.90 -7.07
CA PRO A 121 12.38 -7.15 -7.97
C PRO A 121 12.80 -6.94 -9.42
N GLU A 122 12.21 -7.68 -10.35
CA GLU A 122 12.31 -7.45 -11.79
C GLU A 122 11.05 -6.69 -12.23
N VAL A 123 11.21 -5.42 -12.63
CA VAL A 123 10.11 -4.46 -12.80
C VAL A 123 10.20 -3.77 -14.16
N ALA A 124 9.04 -3.55 -14.79
CA ALA A 124 8.90 -2.66 -15.93
C ALA A 124 7.69 -1.74 -15.77
N VAL A 125 7.82 -0.51 -16.27
CA VAL A 125 6.76 0.48 -16.43
C VAL A 125 6.48 0.60 -17.93
N ILE A 126 5.23 0.43 -18.32
CA ILE A 126 4.74 0.52 -19.68
C ILE A 126 3.91 1.80 -19.78
N VAL A 127 4.23 2.65 -20.75
CA VAL A 127 3.57 3.94 -20.96
C VAL A 127 3.03 3.98 -22.39
N GLU A 128 1.71 3.99 -22.55
CA GLU A 128 1.07 4.29 -23.83
C GLU A 128 0.82 5.79 -23.91
N THR A 129 1.51 6.46 -24.83
CA THR A 129 1.51 7.93 -24.95
C THR A 129 0.47 8.46 -25.91
N HIS A 130 -0.16 7.60 -26.72
CA HIS A 130 -1.03 7.96 -27.85
C HIS A 130 -0.41 9.01 -28.77
N THR A 131 0.93 9.01 -28.85
CA THR A 131 1.73 9.99 -29.59
C THR A 131 2.71 9.26 -30.48
N ALA A 132 2.80 9.67 -31.74
CA ALA A 132 3.67 9.03 -32.71
C ALA A 132 5.15 9.10 -32.28
N LYS A 133 5.88 7.99 -32.50
CA LYS A 133 7.31 7.82 -32.16
C LYS A 133 8.17 9.04 -32.49
N TRP A 134 8.06 9.56 -33.72
CA TRP A 134 8.88 10.67 -34.19
C TRP A 134 8.73 11.95 -33.34
N ARG A 135 7.55 12.17 -32.75
CA ARG A 135 7.26 13.34 -31.92
C ARG A 135 7.74 13.16 -30.48
N MET A 136 7.61 11.96 -29.92
CA MET A 136 7.92 11.71 -28.50
C MET A 136 9.32 11.15 -28.24
N LYS A 137 10.02 10.61 -29.25
CA LYS A 137 11.30 9.89 -29.06
C LYS A 137 12.32 10.71 -28.27
N SER A 138 12.57 11.95 -28.65
CA SER A 138 13.54 12.81 -27.98
C SER A 138 13.19 13.04 -26.50
N SER A 139 11.93 13.37 -26.19
CA SER A 139 11.45 13.56 -24.82
C SER A 139 11.48 12.25 -24.02
N ALA A 140 11.18 11.11 -24.63
CA ALA A 140 11.25 9.79 -24.00
C ALA A 140 12.70 9.42 -23.63
N VAL A 141 13.65 9.57 -24.58
CA VAL A 141 15.09 9.34 -24.33
C VAL A 141 15.60 10.25 -23.21
N ALA A 142 15.24 11.54 -23.24
CA ALA A 142 15.61 12.48 -22.20
C ALA A 142 15.02 12.09 -20.83
N GLY A 143 13.78 11.62 -20.79
CA GLY A 143 13.12 11.13 -19.58
C GLY A 143 13.81 9.91 -18.98
N ILE A 144 14.19 8.93 -19.81
CA ILE A 144 14.91 7.72 -19.38
C ILE A 144 16.28 8.08 -18.79
N LYS A 145 17.03 8.97 -19.46
CA LYS A 145 18.33 9.46 -18.96
C LYS A 145 18.19 10.19 -17.63
N ARG A 146 17.18 11.06 -17.50
CA ARG A 146 16.88 11.78 -16.24
C ARG A 146 16.49 10.81 -15.12
N LEU A 147 15.73 9.76 -15.42
CA LEU A 147 15.39 8.73 -14.44
C LEU A 147 16.64 7.99 -13.94
N ALA A 148 17.55 7.63 -14.85
CA ALA A 148 18.81 6.99 -14.47
C ALA A 148 19.70 7.93 -13.63
N GLU A 149 19.76 9.21 -13.97
CA GLU A 149 20.47 10.22 -13.19
C GLU A 149 19.87 10.43 -11.79
N PHE A 150 18.54 10.46 -11.70
CA PHE A 150 17.85 10.51 -10.42
C PHE A 150 18.11 9.28 -9.55
N ALA A 151 18.08 8.08 -10.15
CA ALA A 151 18.25 6.83 -9.43
C ALA A 151 19.70 6.54 -9.02
N TYR A 152 20.68 6.88 -9.85
CA TYR A 152 22.07 6.45 -9.69
C TYR A 152 23.09 7.60 -9.60
N GLY A 153 22.67 8.86 -9.79
CA GLY A 153 23.59 9.98 -9.97
C GLY A 153 24.29 9.88 -11.32
N SER A 154 25.62 9.87 -11.34
CA SER A 154 26.39 9.75 -12.59
C SER A 154 26.13 8.41 -13.28
N SER A 155 25.49 8.43 -14.45
CA SER A 155 25.16 7.26 -15.26
C SER A 155 25.74 7.36 -16.68
N VAL A 156 26.06 6.20 -17.26
CA VAL A 156 26.52 6.09 -18.65
C VAL A 156 25.38 5.49 -19.47
N CYS A 157 24.94 6.19 -20.51
CA CYS A 157 23.82 5.77 -21.35
C CYS A 157 24.24 5.49 -22.79
N THR A 158 23.76 4.39 -23.35
CA THR A 158 23.91 4.03 -24.76
C THR A 158 22.54 3.95 -25.44
N GLU A 159 22.52 4.27 -26.74
CA GLU A 159 21.30 4.18 -27.56
C GLU A 159 21.53 3.18 -28.69
N ARG A 160 20.56 2.29 -28.91
CA ARG A 160 20.63 1.27 -29.96
C ARG A 160 19.28 1.17 -30.66
N SER A 161 19.27 1.20 -31.99
CA SER A 161 18.07 0.96 -32.78
C SER A 161 18.09 -0.47 -33.31
N ALA A 162 17.04 -1.24 -32.99
CA ALA A 162 16.82 -2.61 -33.49
C ALA A 162 15.33 -2.79 -33.81
N GLU A 163 14.68 -3.82 -33.27
CA GLU A 163 13.21 -3.98 -33.29
C GLU A 163 12.47 -2.84 -32.56
N ALA A 164 13.14 -2.22 -31.58
CA ALA A 164 12.71 -1.02 -30.88
C ALA A 164 13.91 -0.07 -30.73
N ASP A 165 13.65 1.19 -30.35
CA ASP A 165 14.73 2.12 -30.01
C ASP A 165 15.04 1.97 -28.52
N TYR A 166 16.16 1.32 -28.21
CA TYR A 166 16.62 1.05 -26.86
C TYR A 166 17.50 2.19 -26.32
N VAL A 167 17.36 2.46 -25.03
CA VAL A 167 18.20 3.35 -24.24
C VAL A 167 18.63 2.57 -23.00
N GLU A 168 19.91 2.27 -22.86
CA GLU A 168 20.45 1.50 -21.74
C GLU A 168 21.36 2.41 -20.92
N CYS A 169 20.96 2.69 -19.68
CA CYS A 169 21.72 3.53 -18.75
C CYS A 169 22.17 2.68 -17.57
N SER A 170 23.46 2.69 -17.29
CA SER A 170 24.05 1.96 -16.17
C SER A 170 24.76 2.88 -15.20
N GLU A 171 24.75 2.48 -13.92
CA GLU A 171 25.62 3.06 -12.91
C GLU A 171 27.09 2.90 -13.33
N SER A 172 27.96 3.84 -12.95
CA SER A 172 29.40 3.80 -13.26
C SER A 172 30.11 2.50 -12.85
N THR A 173 29.62 1.82 -11.81
CA THR A 173 30.12 0.52 -11.33
C THR A 173 29.50 -0.69 -12.05
N GLY A 174 28.52 -0.46 -12.93
CA GLY A 174 27.84 -1.48 -13.75
C GLY A 174 26.84 -2.38 -13.02
N ARG A 175 26.57 -2.15 -11.72
CA ARG A 175 25.72 -3.05 -10.90
C ARG A 175 24.22 -2.84 -11.08
N ARG A 176 23.81 -1.61 -11.41
CA ARG A 176 22.41 -1.20 -11.58
C ARG A 176 22.22 -0.61 -12.98
N GLN A 177 21.06 -0.88 -13.58
CA GLN A 177 20.72 -0.40 -14.92
C GLN A 177 19.25 0.01 -15.01
N VAL A 178 19.00 1.02 -15.84
CA VAL A 178 17.69 1.40 -16.37
C VAL A 178 17.72 1.12 -17.86
N VAL A 179 16.78 0.31 -18.32
CA VAL A 179 16.61 -0.03 -19.74
C VAL A 179 15.29 0.56 -20.20
N GLY A 180 15.33 1.36 -21.25
CA GLY A 180 14.16 1.89 -21.93
C GLY A 180 14.06 1.33 -23.34
N ALA A 181 12.85 1.14 -23.84
CA ALA A 181 12.57 0.83 -25.24
C ALA A 181 11.36 1.63 -25.75
N ILE A 182 11.48 2.15 -26.97
CA ILE A 182 10.43 2.95 -27.62
C ILE A 182 9.95 2.21 -28.87
N ASP A 183 8.69 1.79 -28.87
CA ASP A 183 8.04 1.11 -29.99
C ASP A 183 6.67 1.72 -30.31
N GLY A 184 6.56 2.33 -31.50
CA GLY A 184 5.35 3.05 -31.92
C GLY A 184 5.00 4.18 -30.96
N SER A 185 3.86 4.06 -30.26
CA SER A 185 3.37 5.01 -29.25
C SER A 185 3.67 4.57 -27.81
N VAL A 186 4.30 3.42 -27.62
CA VAL A 186 4.60 2.84 -26.31
C VAL A 186 6.06 3.05 -25.94
N ILE A 187 6.27 3.36 -24.66
CA ILE A 187 7.58 3.37 -24.00
C ILE A 187 7.54 2.30 -22.91
N VAL A 188 8.53 1.41 -22.88
CA VAL A 188 8.72 0.46 -21.79
C VAL A 188 10.03 0.80 -21.08
N VAL A 189 9.99 1.02 -19.78
CA VAL A 189 11.17 1.32 -18.96
C VAL A 189 11.25 0.32 -17.82
N GLY A 190 12.34 -0.44 -17.72
CA GLY A 190 12.53 -1.44 -16.68
C GLY A 190 13.92 -1.39 -16.05
N ASN A 191 14.09 -2.16 -14.99
CA ASN A 191 15.39 -2.31 -14.31
C ASN A 191 16.23 -3.49 -14.84
N SER A 192 15.73 -4.18 -15.87
CA SER A 192 16.43 -5.24 -16.58
C SER A 192 16.04 -5.25 -18.06
N VAL A 193 16.95 -5.72 -18.91
CA VAL A 193 16.67 -5.98 -20.34
C VAL A 193 15.55 -7.00 -20.50
N LYS A 194 15.56 -8.06 -19.68
CA LYS A 194 14.55 -9.12 -19.67
C LYS A 194 13.15 -8.59 -19.37
N ALA A 195 13.00 -7.65 -18.43
CA ALA A 195 11.70 -7.06 -18.11
C ALA A 195 11.13 -6.26 -19.28
N VAL A 196 11.97 -5.44 -19.92
CA VAL A 196 11.60 -4.65 -21.09
C VAL A 196 11.23 -5.56 -22.26
N GLN A 197 12.08 -6.54 -22.58
CA GLN A 197 11.84 -7.48 -23.67
C GLN A 197 10.58 -8.31 -23.46
N SER A 198 10.30 -8.76 -22.23
CA SER A 198 9.08 -9.52 -21.93
C SER A 198 7.82 -8.74 -22.28
N CYS A 199 7.78 -7.43 -21.96
CA CYS A 199 6.64 -6.57 -22.30
C CYS A 199 6.56 -6.29 -23.81
N LEU A 200 7.70 -6.09 -24.48
CA LEU A 200 7.72 -5.92 -25.94
C LEU A 200 7.26 -7.17 -26.69
N GLN A 201 7.67 -8.36 -26.25
CA GLN A 201 7.21 -9.64 -26.83
C GLN A 201 5.69 -9.80 -26.73
N VAL A 202 5.08 -9.37 -25.63
CA VAL A 202 3.62 -9.37 -25.49
C VAL A 202 2.98 -8.44 -26.52
N ARG A 203 3.49 -7.20 -26.63
CA ARG A 203 3.01 -6.22 -27.61
C ARG A 203 3.15 -6.73 -29.06
N MET A 204 4.23 -7.46 -29.36
CA MET A 204 4.47 -8.10 -30.66
C MET A 204 3.65 -9.37 -30.89
N GLY A 205 2.82 -9.81 -29.92
CA GLY A 205 2.03 -11.04 -30.02
C GLY A 205 2.84 -12.34 -29.89
N GLN A 206 4.10 -12.25 -29.44
CA GLN A 206 5.02 -13.37 -29.26
C GLN A 206 4.91 -14.01 -27.87
N ARG A 207 4.28 -13.33 -26.91
CA ARG A 207 4.04 -13.82 -25.54
C ARG A 207 2.58 -13.58 -25.14
N PRO A 208 1.92 -14.49 -24.39
CA PRO A 208 0.59 -14.25 -23.85
C PRO A 208 0.54 -13.02 -22.96
N SER A 209 -0.55 -12.25 -23.07
CA SER A 209 -0.76 -11.06 -22.26
C SER A 209 -1.72 -11.33 -21.09
N LEU A 210 -1.63 -10.50 -20.05
CA LEU A 210 -2.50 -10.56 -18.88
C LEU A 210 -3.97 -10.29 -19.22
N ASN A 211 -4.27 -9.61 -20.34
CA ASN A 211 -5.65 -9.38 -20.77
C ASN A 211 -6.47 -10.66 -21.00
N SER A 212 -5.78 -11.80 -21.18
CA SER A 212 -6.39 -13.10 -21.40
C SER A 212 -6.90 -13.76 -20.12
N ASP A 213 -6.58 -13.20 -18.95
CA ASP A 213 -7.09 -13.66 -17.66
C ASP A 213 -8.54 -13.19 -17.44
N PRO A 214 -9.55 -14.08 -17.40
CA PRO A 214 -10.94 -13.70 -17.16
C PRO A 214 -11.16 -13.12 -15.75
N GLU A 215 -10.36 -13.52 -14.76
CA GLU A 215 -10.49 -13.03 -13.38
C GLU A 215 -10.02 -11.59 -13.24
N LEU A 216 -9.08 -11.14 -14.08
CA LEU A 216 -8.72 -9.72 -14.19
C LEU A 216 -9.96 -8.89 -14.56
N GLN A 217 -10.69 -9.30 -15.60
CA GLN A 217 -11.86 -8.59 -16.09
C GLN A 217 -13.01 -8.61 -15.07
N ASN A 218 -13.18 -9.73 -14.37
CA ASN A 218 -14.13 -9.84 -13.27
C ASN A 218 -13.78 -8.87 -12.13
N SER A 219 -12.51 -8.83 -11.73
CA SER A 219 -12.00 -7.95 -10.68
C SER A 219 -12.16 -6.47 -11.05
N ARG A 220 -11.84 -6.09 -12.29
CA ARG A 220 -12.04 -4.72 -12.80
C ARG A 220 -13.51 -4.29 -12.72
N ARG A 221 -14.46 -5.16 -13.08
CA ARG A 221 -15.90 -4.86 -12.96
C ARG A 221 -16.34 -4.70 -11.51
N ASN A 222 -15.95 -5.65 -10.65
CA ASN A 222 -16.33 -5.66 -9.23
C ASN A 222 -15.80 -4.44 -8.47
N LEU A 223 -14.59 -3.99 -8.83
CA LEU A 223 -13.95 -2.81 -8.24
C LEU A 223 -14.16 -1.53 -9.07
N ARG A 224 -14.98 -1.53 -10.13
CA ARG A 224 -15.22 -0.34 -10.98
C ARG A 224 -13.91 0.35 -11.44
N ALA A 225 -12.94 -0.44 -11.91
CA ALA A 225 -11.61 0.02 -12.27
C ALA A 225 -11.59 1.09 -13.38
N GLU A 226 -12.63 1.17 -14.22
CA GLU A 226 -12.69 2.14 -15.32
C GLU A 226 -12.77 3.61 -14.88
N SER A 227 -13.42 3.85 -13.72
CA SER A 227 -13.45 5.14 -13.03
C SER A 227 -12.35 5.28 -11.96
N ALA A 228 -11.55 4.22 -11.83
CA ALA A 228 -10.30 4.09 -11.08
C ALA A 228 -9.33 5.27 -11.28
N LEU A 229 -8.79 5.90 -10.22
CA LEU A 229 -7.52 6.62 -10.37
C LEU A 229 -6.40 5.63 -10.74
N ALA A 230 -6.39 4.50 -10.04
CA ALA A 230 -5.52 3.36 -10.33
C ALA A 230 -6.23 2.04 -10.03
N PHE A 231 -5.73 0.98 -10.65
CA PHE A 231 -6.15 -0.40 -10.41
C PHE A 231 -4.93 -1.29 -10.25
N GLY A 232 -5.02 -2.32 -9.43
CA GLY A 232 -3.98 -3.31 -9.23
C GLY A 232 -4.55 -4.72 -9.20
N TYR A 233 -3.74 -5.68 -9.64
CA TYR A 233 -4.12 -7.07 -9.75
C TYR A 233 -2.94 -8.01 -9.55
N VAL A 234 -3.21 -9.11 -8.86
CA VAL A 234 -2.34 -10.27 -8.70
C VAL A 234 -3.18 -11.49 -9.04
N SER A 235 -2.76 -12.23 -10.06
CA SER A 235 -3.49 -13.39 -10.54
C SER A 235 -3.50 -14.55 -9.54
N LYS A 236 -4.38 -15.52 -9.76
CA LYS A 236 -4.48 -16.74 -8.96
C LYS A 236 -3.19 -17.51 -8.81
N ASN A 237 -2.42 -17.59 -9.87
CA ASN A 237 -1.17 -18.34 -9.85
C ASN A 237 -0.06 -17.58 -9.11
N ASN A 238 -0.20 -16.26 -8.95
CA ASN A 238 0.83 -15.38 -8.41
C ASN A 238 0.56 -14.90 -6.97
N ALA A 239 -0.70 -14.85 -6.53
CA ALA A 239 -1.04 -14.49 -5.14
C ALA A 239 -0.38 -15.44 -4.10
N PRO A 240 -0.37 -16.77 -4.30
CA PRO A 240 0.32 -17.68 -3.39
C PRO A 240 1.84 -17.49 -3.38
N ARG A 241 2.43 -17.15 -4.54
CA ARG A 241 3.86 -16.87 -4.67
C ARG A 241 4.27 -15.59 -3.95
N LEU A 242 3.42 -14.56 -3.97
CA LEU A 242 3.64 -13.37 -3.13
C LEU A 242 3.60 -13.72 -1.64
N PHE A 243 2.63 -14.55 -1.24
CA PHE A 243 2.54 -15.00 0.15
C PHE A 243 3.79 -15.79 0.56
N SER A 244 4.29 -16.71 -0.28
CA SER A 244 5.45 -17.54 0.05
C SER A 244 6.75 -16.73 0.23
N LEU A 245 6.89 -15.61 -0.49
CA LEU A 245 8.03 -14.70 -0.33
C LEU A 245 7.98 -13.92 1.00
N GLY A 246 6.78 -13.56 1.47
CA GLY A 246 6.61 -12.74 2.67
C GLY A 246 6.45 -13.54 3.97
N ALA A 247 5.84 -14.72 3.92
CA ALA A 247 5.51 -15.50 5.10
C ALA A 247 6.71 -15.93 5.97
N PRO A 248 7.89 -16.29 5.41
CA PRO A 248 9.09 -16.59 6.22
C PRO A 248 9.47 -15.45 7.17
N LEU A 249 9.34 -14.20 6.72
CA LEU A 249 9.68 -13.02 7.51
C LEU A 249 8.80 -12.90 8.77
N LEU A 250 7.56 -13.43 8.74
CA LEU A 250 6.64 -13.41 9.88
C LEU A 250 7.06 -14.36 11.01
N ILE A 251 7.88 -15.36 10.72
CA ILE A 251 8.43 -16.31 11.70
C ILE A 251 9.93 -16.12 11.91
N GLY A 252 10.46 -14.94 11.56
CA GLY A 252 11.87 -14.61 11.74
C GLY A 252 12.81 -15.44 10.86
N LYS A 253 12.32 -15.98 9.74
CA LYS A 253 13.14 -16.69 8.75
C LYS A 253 13.39 -15.80 7.53
N ALA A 254 14.59 -15.90 6.98
CA ALA A 254 14.88 -15.31 5.69
C ALA A 254 14.12 -16.07 4.57
N PRO A 255 13.55 -15.36 3.57
CA PRO A 255 13.13 -15.99 2.32
C PRO A 255 14.35 -16.47 1.53
N GLY A 256 14.16 -17.48 0.69
CA GLY A 256 15.20 -18.15 -0.08
C GLY A 256 15.25 -19.67 0.06
N ASP A 257 14.60 -20.24 1.09
CA ASP A 257 14.40 -21.69 1.19
C ASP A 257 13.32 -22.12 0.19
N GLN A 258 13.75 -22.56 -0.99
CA GLN A 258 12.88 -22.98 -2.08
C GLN A 258 11.86 -24.06 -1.67
N LYS A 259 12.22 -24.98 -0.76
CA LYS A 259 11.30 -26.04 -0.32
C LYS A 259 10.21 -25.47 0.57
N LEU A 260 10.58 -24.61 1.52
CA LEU A 260 9.61 -23.92 2.38
C LEU A 260 8.71 -23.00 1.56
N GLU A 261 9.28 -22.21 0.65
CA GLU A 261 8.52 -21.31 -0.21
C GLU A 261 7.55 -22.06 -1.12
N GLN A 262 7.98 -23.17 -1.73
CA GLN A 262 7.11 -24.00 -2.56
C GLN A 262 5.95 -24.57 -1.72
N LEU A 263 6.23 -25.10 -0.54
CA LEU A 263 5.20 -25.62 0.36
C LEU A 263 4.20 -24.53 0.79
N LEU A 264 4.70 -23.33 1.11
CA LEU A 264 3.86 -22.18 1.45
C LEU A 264 3.01 -21.73 0.26
N ALA A 265 3.57 -21.69 -0.95
CA ALA A 265 2.84 -21.33 -2.16
C ALA A 265 1.76 -22.35 -2.52
N GLU A 266 2.07 -23.65 -2.48
CA GLU A 266 1.10 -24.72 -2.73
C GLU A 266 -0.06 -24.68 -1.72
N SER A 267 0.26 -24.42 -0.45
CA SER A 267 -0.71 -24.27 0.63
C SER A 267 -1.58 -23.03 0.46
N ALA A 268 -0.95 -21.88 0.21
CA ALA A 268 -1.62 -20.61 -0.03
C ALA A 268 -2.52 -20.65 -1.28
N GLY A 269 -2.15 -21.43 -2.31
CA GLY A 269 -2.96 -21.65 -3.51
C GLY A 269 -4.28 -22.38 -3.27
N LYS A 270 -4.43 -23.05 -2.12
CA LYS A 270 -5.71 -23.66 -1.69
C LYS A 270 -6.62 -22.68 -0.95
N ILE A 271 -6.11 -21.49 -0.62
CA ILE A 271 -6.79 -20.47 0.17
C ILE A 271 -7.10 -19.24 -0.69
N PHE A 272 -6.09 -18.68 -1.36
CA PHE A 272 -6.20 -17.45 -2.15
C PHE A 272 -6.61 -17.74 -3.60
N GLN A 273 -7.44 -16.86 -4.16
CA GLN A 273 -7.87 -16.90 -5.56
C GLN A 273 -7.28 -15.77 -6.39
N ASN A 274 -7.28 -14.53 -5.91
CA ASN A 274 -6.62 -13.40 -6.56
C ASN A 274 -6.58 -12.24 -5.56
N ILE A 275 -5.77 -11.23 -5.85
CA ILE A 275 -5.80 -9.97 -5.10
C ILE A 275 -6.04 -8.86 -6.11
N ALA A 276 -7.02 -8.01 -5.84
CA ALA A 276 -7.29 -6.84 -6.66
C ALA A 276 -7.39 -5.60 -5.78
N TRP A 277 -7.06 -4.45 -6.34
CA TRP A 277 -7.09 -3.18 -5.64
C TRP A 277 -7.55 -2.06 -6.58
N ASN A 278 -8.24 -1.06 -6.06
CA ASN A 278 -8.47 0.20 -6.75
C ASN A 278 -8.18 1.41 -5.84
N SER A 279 -7.96 2.57 -6.45
CA SER A 279 -7.81 3.84 -5.75
C SER A 279 -8.77 4.88 -6.31
N ASN A 280 -9.45 5.63 -5.43
CA ASN A 280 -10.38 6.69 -5.79
C ASN A 280 -10.14 7.94 -4.95
N SER A 281 -10.47 9.12 -5.48
CA SER A 281 -10.54 10.33 -4.66
C SER A 281 -11.86 10.33 -3.87
N SER A 282 -11.81 10.62 -2.58
CA SER A 282 -12.97 10.67 -1.69
C SER A 282 -12.78 11.76 -0.65
N SER A 283 -13.61 12.82 -0.71
CA SER A 283 -13.67 13.89 0.30
C SER A 283 -12.31 14.51 0.65
N GLY A 284 -11.51 14.92 -0.35
CA GLY A 284 -10.18 15.51 -0.10
C GLY A 284 -9.11 14.52 0.34
N ARG A 285 -9.38 13.21 0.27
CA ARG A 285 -8.47 12.11 0.60
C ARG A 285 -8.49 11.06 -0.50
N ILE A 286 -7.66 10.03 -0.37
CA ILE A 286 -7.64 8.87 -1.25
C ILE A 286 -8.23 7.67 -0.52
N GLU A 287 -9.15 7.00 -1.19
CA GLU A 287 -9.79 5.76 -0.78
C GLU A 287 -9.24 4.60 -1.61
N ASP A 288 -8.57 3.66 -0.94
CA ASP A 288 -8.03 2.45 -1.50
C ASP A 288 -8.91 1.25 -1.09
N LYS A 289 -9.45 0.52 -2.07
CA LYS A 289 -10.22 -0.70 -1.80
C LYS A 289 -9.47 -1.91 -2.31
N TYR A 290 -9.16 -2.84 -1.41
CA TYR A 290 -8.55 -4.13 -1.69
C TYR A 290 -9.59 -5.24 -1.58
N GLN A 291 -9.57 -6.14 -2.55
CA GLN A 291 -10.29 -7.41 -2.50
C GLN A 291 -9.25 -8.54 -2.50
N ILE A 292 -9.16 -9.25 -1.39
CA ILE A 292 -8.38 -10.49 -1.27
C ILE A 292 -9.38 -11.63 -1.48
N SER A 293 -9.43 -12.15 -2.69
CA SER A 293 -10.38 -13.20 -3.06
C SER A 293 -9.95 -14.54 -2.49
N LEU A 294 -10.88 -15.24 -1.85
CA LEU A 294 -10.65 -16.51 -1.17
C LEU A 294 -11.51 -17.62 -1.81
N ASP A 295 -11.10 -18.87 -1.60
CA ASP A 295 -11.95 -20.01 -1.94
C ASP A 295 -13.30 -19.93 -1.18
N PRO A 296 -14.46 -20.18 -1.82
CA PRO A 296 -15.77 -20.04 -1.15
C PRO A 296 -15.92 -20.90 0.11
N ALA A 297 -15.31 -22.09 0.14
CA ALA A 297 -15.34 -22.93 1.32
C ALA A 297 -14.46 -22.40 2.46
N VAL A 298 -13.46 -21.56 2.14
CA VAL A 298 -12.70 -20.80 3.14
C VAL A 298 -13.55 -19.65 3.69
N VAL A 299 -14.22 -18.88 2.81
CA VAL A 299 -15.10 -17.78 3.23
C VAL A 299 -16.15 -18.26 4.24
N ASN A 300 -16.88 -19.33 3.91
CA ASN A 300 -17.92 -19.87 4.78
C ASN A 300 -17.39 -20.32 6.17
N ARG A 301 -16.13 -20.75 6.24
CA ARG A 301 -15.49 -21.15 7.51
C ARG A 301 -14.95 -19.96 8.30
N LEU A 302 -14.64 -18.85 7.63
CA LEU A 302 -14.19 -17.61 8.26
C LEU A 302 -15.35 -16.76 8.78
N GLU A 303 -16.57 -16.95 8.29
CA GLU A 303 -17.75 -16.17 8.69
C GLU A 303 -17.89 -16.00 10.22
N PRO A 304 -17.74 -17.04 11.06
CA PRO A 304 -17.84 -16.88 12.51
C PRO A 304 -16.74 -15.99 13.11
N ALA A 305 -15.59 -15.88 12.44
CA ALA A 305 -14.52 -14.96 12.83
C ALA A 305 -14.88 -13.51 12.51
N PHE A 306 -15.84 -13.22 11.63
CA PHE A 306 -16.19 -11.85 11.27
C PHE A 306 -17.46 -11.32 11.95
N ASP A 307 -18.11 -12.12 12.81
CA ASP A 307 -19.22 -11.66 13.65
C ASP A 307 -18.76 -10.57 14.64
N THR A 308 -19.46 -9.43 14.68
CA THR A 308 -19.02 -8.23 15.40
C THR A 308 -19.76 -8.03 16.72
N ALA A 309 -19.04 -7.58 17.75
CA ALA A 309 -19.60 -7.11 19.01
C ALA A 309 -19.95 -5.62 18.94
N ALA A 310 -20.93 -5.21 19.75
CA ALA A 310 -21.10 -3.81 20.11
C ALA A 310 -19.85 -3.31 20.87
N ILE A 311 -19.44 -2.08 20.56
CA ILE A 311 -18.23 -1.49 21.12
C ILE A 311 -18.56 -0.89 22.49
N ALA A 312 -18.03 -1.48 23.57
CA ALA A 312 -17.99 -0.77 24.85
C ALA A 312 -17.00 0.39 24.72
N GLU A 313 -17.39 1.63 24.99
CA GLU A 313 -16.52 2.81 24.82
C GLU A 313 -15.49 3.00 25.95
N ASP A 314 -15.48 2.13 26.96
CA ASP A 314 -14.63 2.25 28.14
C ASP A 314 -13.14 2.01 27.85
N PHE A 315 -12.78 1.25 26.82
CA PHE A 315 -11.37 1.01 26.46
C PHE A 315 -10.63 2.28 26.04
N TRP A 316 -11.32 3.32 25.57
CA TRP A 316 -10.65 4.58 25.18
C TRP A 316 -9.93 5.24 26.35
N LYS A 317 -10.33 4.93 27.59
CA LYS A 317 -9.68 5.43 28.81
C LYS A 317 -8.26 4.89 29.01
N VAL A 318 -7.89 3.81 28.33
CA VAL A 318 -6.56 3.18 28.42
C VAL A 318 -5.77 3.31 27.12
N ILE A 319 -6.25 4.09 26.15
CA ILE A 319 -5.51 4.34 24.90
C ILE A 319 -4.80 5.70 25.01
N PRO A 320 -3.48 5.77 24.77
CA PRO A 320 -2.77 7.04 24.70
C PRO A 320 -3.26 7.90 23.54
N ASP A 321 -3.30 9.22 23.69
CA ASP A 321 -3.70 10.17 22.65
C ASP A 321 -2.75 10.13 21.44
N SER A 322 -1.48 9.84 21.68
CA SER A 322 -0.45 9.74 20.66
C SER A 322 0.01 8.30 20.45
N PHE A 323 -0.26 7.77 19.26
CA PHE A 323 0.15 6.43 18.84
C PHE A 323 0.61 6.43 17.38
N ARG A 324 1.38 5.41 16.99
CA ARG A 324 1.78 5.16 15.61
C ARG A 324 0.68 4.40 14.86
N ALA A 325 0.13 3.37 15.48
CA ALA A 325 -1.02 2.63 14.96
C ALA A 325 -1.86 2.04 16.08
N LEU A 326 -3.17 1.94 15.86
CA LEU A 326 -4.15 1.34 16.76
C LEU A 326 -5.08 0.44 15.94
N THR A 327 -5.09 -0.85 16.19
CA THR A 327 -6.03 -1.80 15.55
C THR A 327 -7.02 -2.32 16.58
N ILE A 328 -8.31 -2.26 16.24
CA ILE A 328 -9.42 -2.74 17.05
C ILE A 328 -10.03 -3.95 16.34
N TYR A 329 -9.98 -5.10 17.01
CA TYR A 329 -10.59 -6.35 16.61
C TYR A 329 -11.93 -6.48 17.32
N ARG A 330 -13.02 -6.30 16.58
CA ARG A 330 -14.39 -6.25 17.10
C ARG A 330 -15.07 -7.62 17.09
N ASN A 331 -14.32 -8.69 16.94
CA ASN A 331 -14.85 -10.06 16.90
C ASN A 331 -15.64 -10.34 18.18
N LYS A 332 -16.86 -10.85 18.05
CA LYS A 332 -17.76 -11.10 19.18
C LYS A 332 -17.24 -12.17 20.15
N GLU A 333 -16.60 -13.20 19.61
CA GLU A 333 -16.06 -14.32 20.35
C GLU A 333 -14.58 -14.54 19.95
N PRO A 334 -13.60 -13.92 20.61
CA PRO A 334 -12.20 -13.98 20.19
C PRO A 334 -11.62 -15.40 20.05
N VAL A 335 -11.95 -16.29 20.98
CA VAL A 335 -11.53 -17.71 20.93
C VAL A 335 -12.10 -18.43 19.71
N LYS A 336 -13.36 -18.16 19.37
CA LYS A 336 -14.03 -18.76 18.21
C LYS A 336 -13.46 -18.20 16.91
N ALA A 337 -13.16 -16.91 16.87
CA ALA A 337 -12.48 -16.29 15.73
C ALA A 337 -11.10 -16.93 15.49
N TRP A 338 -10.30 -17.09 16.55
CA TRP A 338 -9.01 -17.80 16.50
C TRP A 338 -9.16 -19.25 16.01
N SER A 339 -10.09 -19.99 16.62
CA SER A 339 -10.34 -21.39 16.24
C SER A 339 -10.82 -21.53 14.81
N SER A 340 -11.58 -20.57 14.28
CA SER A 340 -12.04 -20.57 12.89
C SER A 340 -10.87 -20.39 11.91
N LEU A 341 -9.90 -19.53 12.23
CA LEU A 341 -8.66 -19.40 11.46
C LEU A 341 -7.85 -20.70 11.45
N GLU A 342 -7.68 -21.34 12.62
CA GLU A 342 -6.98 -22.63 12.73
C GLU A 342 -7.70 -23.73 11.93
N MET A 343 -9.03 -23.79 11.99
CA MET A 343 -9.82 -24.79 11.25
C MET A 343 -9.74 -24.60 9.73
N VAL A 344 -9.72 -23.35 9.25
CA VAL A 344 -9.52 -23.05 7.82
C VAL A 344 -8.20 -23.63 7.34
N VAL A 345 -7.12 -23.32 8.06
CA VAL A 345 -5.77 -23.82 7.80
C VAL A 345 -5.75 -25.36 7.83
N ALA A 346 -6.26 -25.98 8.90
CA ALA A 346 -6.23 -27.44 9.05
C ALA A 346 -7.03 -28.17 7.96
N SER A 347 -8.10 -27.55 7.43
CA SER A 347 -9.01 -28.23 6.51
C SER A 347 -8.59 -28.26 5.04
N LYS A 348 -7.74 -27.31 4.64
CA LYS A 348 -7.27 -27.19 3.25
C LYS A 348 -5.86 -27.75 3.10
N LEU A 349 -5.13 -27.92 4.19
CA LEU A 349 -3.72 -28.27 4.18
C LEU A 349 -3.49 -29.74 4.53
N ASP A 350 -2.42 -30.32 4.01
CA ASP A 350 -1.93 -31.61 4.49
C ASP A 350 -1.34 -31.47 5.90
N THR A 351 -1.06 -32.61 6.54
CA THR A 351 -0.58 -32.65 7.93
C THR A 351 0.69 -31.80 8.13
N VAL A 352 1.66 -31.87 7.22
CA VAL A 352 2.93 -31.15 7.36
C VAL A 352 2.72 -29.64 7.23
N SER A 353 1.97 -29.22 6.22
CA SER A 353 1.66 -27.82 5.96
C SER A 353 0.79 -27.21 7.08
N SER A 354 -0.14 -28.00 7.65
CA SER A 354 -0.97 -27.55 8.77
C SER A 354 -0.15 -27.17 10.00
N VAL A 355 0.94 -27.90 10.29
CA VAL A 355 1.84 -27.60 11.42
C VAL A 355 2.59 -26.29 11.21
N ILE A 356 3.10 -26.06 10.00
CA ILE A 356 3.83 -24.83 9.66
C ILE A 356 2.90 -23.61 9.75
N PHE A 357 1.70 -23.70 9.18
CA PHE A 357 0.73 -22.60 9.26
C PHE A 357 0.19 -22.38 10.67
N ALA A 358 0.00 -23.43 11.47
CA ALA A 358 -0.34 -23.27 12.88
C ALA A 358 0.77 -22.54 13.65
N SER A 359 2.04 -22.81 13.33
CA SER A 359 3.18 -22.08 13.87
C SER A 359 3.18 -20.60 13.42
N LEU A 360 2.94 -20.33 12.14
CA LEU A 360 2.79 -18.97 11.59
C LEU A 360 1.66 -18.19 12.29
N LEU A 361 0.51 -18.82 12.49
CA LEU A 361 -0.60 -18.21 13.22
C LEU A 361 -0.18 -17.86 14.64
N ARG A 362 0.37 -18.83 15.40
CA ARG A 362 0.82 -18.60 16.79
C ARG A 362 1.90 -17.53 16.90
N ALA A 363 2.84 -17.48 15.96
CA ALA A 363 3.87 -16.44 15.90
C ALA A 363 3.28 -15.01 15.80
N GLY A 364 2.05 -14.87 15.32
CA GLY A 364 1.32 -13.60 15.32
C GLY A 364 1.00 -13.07 16.73
N LEU A 365 0.99 -13.91 17.76
CA LEU A 365 0.72 -13.53 19.15
C LEU A 365 1.94 -13.68 20.09
N SER A 366 2.99 -14.40 19.67
CA SER A 366 4.21 -14.55 20.47
C SER A 366 4.92 -13.22 20.75
N GLY A 367 4.78 -12.24 19.85
CA GLY A 367 5.28 -10.88 20.07
C GLY A 367 4.68 -10.17 21.29
N TYR A 368 3.56 -10.67 21.83
CA TYR A 368 2.94 -10.17 23.06
C TYR A 368 3.30 -11.00 24.30
N GLY A 369 4.06 -12.10 24.14
CA GLY A 369 4.31 -13.08 25.19
C GLY A 369 3.17 -14.09 25.38
N ILE A 370 2.40 -14.37 24.31
CA ILE A 370 1.30 -15.35 24.31
C ILE A 370 1.74 -16.58 23.50
N ASP A 371 1.91 -17.70 24.18
CA ASP A 371 2.28 -18.97 23.56
C ASP A 371 1.06 -19.91 23.40
N ASN A 372 0.05 -19.76 24.26
CA ASN A 372 -1.22 -20.49 24.14
C ASN A 372 -2.42 -19.53 23.96
N PRO A 373 -2.68 -19.08 22.71
CA PRO A 373 -3.76 -18.15 22.41
C PRO A 373 -5.13 -18.55 22.95
N ARG A 374 -5.47 -19.85 22.92
CA ARG A 374 -6.81 -20.29 23.36
C ARG A 374 -7.03 -20.05 24.86
N GLU A 375 -6.00 -20.26 25.68
CA GLU A 375 -6.06 -20.10 27.14
C GLU A 375 -6.21 -18.61 27.48
N ILE A 376 -5.32 -17.75 26.98
CA ILE A 376 -5.38 -16.30 27.22
C ILE A 376 -6.64 -15.68 26.65
N LEU A 377 -6.96 -15.90 25.36
CA LEU A 377 -8.11 -15.26 24.71
C LEU A 377 -9.46 -15.65 25.35
N SER A 378 -9.55 -16.80 26.02
CA SER A 378 -10.76 -17.23 26.72
C SER A 378 -11.08 -16.43 27.98
N THR A 379 -10.09 -15.70 28.49
CA THR A 379 -10.21 -14.87 29.70
C THR A 379 -10.46 -13.40 29.39
N LEU A 380 -10.49 -13.03 28.10
CA LEU A 380 -10.60 -11.66 27.62
C LEU A 380 -11.97 -11.40 27.01
N SER A 381 -12.45 -10.18 27.19
CA SER A 381 -13.68 -9.69 26.57
C SER A 381 -13.35 -8.82 25.36
N PRO A 382 -14.19 -8.82 24.31
CA PRO A 382 -14.02 -7.94 23.16
C PRO A 382 -14.27 -6.46 23.53
N PRO A 383 -13.72 -5.51 22.75
CA PRO A 383 -12.81 -5.73 21.63
C PRO A 383 -11.39 -6.09 22.10
N LEU A 384 -10.65 -6.81 21.26
CA LEU A 384 -9.20 -6.91 21.41
C LEU A 384 -8.55 -5.76 20.66
N ILE A 385 -7.47 -5.22 21.19
CA ILE A 385 -6.81 -4.05 20.64
C ILE A 385 -5.33 -4.34 20.52
N THR A 386 -4.70 -3.92 19.43
CA THR A 386 -3.25 -3.85 19.33
C THR A 386 -2.81 -2.41 19.12
N LEU A 387 -1.87 -1.94 19.93
CA LEU A 387 -1.38 -0.57 19.93
C LEU A 387 0.11 -0.54 19.61
N ARG A 388 0.53 0.28 18.66
CA ARG A 388 1.93 0.65 18.44
C ARG A 388 2.15 2.05 19.02
N PRO A 389 2.89 2.19 20.13
CA PRO A 389 3.20 3.51 20.69
C PRO A 389 4.13 4.29 19.76
N ILE A 390 4.18 5.62 19.90
CA ILE A 390 4.90 6.47 18.94
C ILE A 390 6.42 6.29 19.01
N LEU A 391 6.97 6.08 20.22
CA LEU A 391 8.40 5.89 20.50
C LEU A 391 8.79 4.43 20.71
N GLY A 392 7.87 3.47 20.56
CA GLY A 392 8.19 2.05 20.67
C GLY A 392 8.45 1.40 19.32
N GLU A 393 9.22 0.31 19.35
CA GLU A 393 9.56 -0.50 18.18
C GLU A 393 8.55 -1.64 17.95
N GLY A 394 7.77 -2.00 18.98
CA GLY A 394 6.84 -3.12 18.96
C GLY A 394 5.37 -2.73 19.09
N SER A 395 4.52 -3.75 19.15
CA SER A 395 3.08 -3.60 19.42
C SER A 395 2.77 -4.14 20.83
N LEU A 396 1.72 -3.59 21.44
CA LEU A 396 1.12 -4.06 22.69
C LEU A 396 -0.28 -4.60 22.40
N MET A 397 -0.73 -5.60 23.16
CA MET A 397 -2.12 -6.04 23.17
C MET A 397 -2.85 -5.41 24.36
N ILE A 398 -4.04 -4.88 24.12
CA ILE A 398 -4.92 -4.31 25.14
C ILE A 398 -6.27 -5.02 25.04
N ALA A 399 -6.81 -5.48 26.16
CA ALA A 399 -8.11 -6.13 26.20
C ALA A 399 -8.75 -5.99 27.58
N LYS A 400 -10.09 -6.00 27.63
CA LYS A 400 -10.83 -6.04 28.89
C LYS A 400 -10.75 -7.44 29.48
N VAL A 401 -10.54 -7.54 30.78
CA VAL A 401 -10.49 -8.82 31.50
C VAL A 401 -11.91 -9.31 31.75
N GLY A 402 -12.25 -10.48 31.22
CA GLY A 402 -13.54 -11.15 31.45
C GLY A 402 -13.51 -12.06 32.68
N ASP A 403 -12.38 -12.71 32.96
CA ASP A 403 -12.19 -13.60 34.12
C ASP A 403 -10.78 -13.42 34.69
N ALA A 404 -10.67 -12.58 35.73
CA ALA A 404 -9.37 -12.18 36.29
C ALA A 404 -8.61 -13.34 36.95
N GLU A 405 -9.33 -14.26 37.60
CA GLU A 405 -8.71 -15.40 38.28
C GLU A 405 -8.13 -16.38 37.27
N LYS A 406 -8.89 -16.73 36.23
CA LYS A 406 -8.36 -17.58 35.14
C LYS A 406 -7.25 -16.89 34.36
N LEU A 407 -7.36 -15.58 34.14
CA LEU A 407 -6.29 -14.83 33.46
C LEU A 407 -4.99 -14.90 34.25
N ARG A 408 -5.02 -14.68 35.57
CA ARG A 408 -3.81 -14.79 36.41
C ARG A 408 -3.21 -16.18 36.36
N GLN A 409 -4.02 -17.23 36.41
CA GLN A 409 -3.53 -18.61 36.26
C GLN A 409 -2.85 -18.84 34.90
N ALA A 410 -3.47 -18.37 33.82
CA ALA A 410 -2.92 -18.49 32.47
C ALA A 410 -1.60 -17.70 32.31
N LEU A 411 -1.56 -16.45 32.76
CA LEU A 411 -0.35 -15.62 32.71
C LEU A 411 0.79 -16.19 33.56
N ASN A 412 0.51 -16.73 34.74
CA ASN A 412 1.54 -17.37 35.58
C ASN A 412 2.16 -18.58 34.87
N LYS A 413 1.34 -19.36 34.16
CA LYS A 413 1.79 -20.53 33.42
C LYS A 413 2.57 -20.18 32.15
N GLU A 414 2.19 -19.13 31.43
CA GLU A 414 2.86 -18.72 30.19
C GLU A 414 4.07 -17.80 30.43
N LEU A 415 3.89 -16.69 31.14
CA LEU A 415 4.91 -15.64 31.27
C LEU A 415 5.96 -15.93 32.35
N LEU A 416 5.55 -16.55 33.47
CA LEU A 416 6.42 -16.69 34.64
C LEU A 416 7.18 -18.02 34.69
N THR A 417 6.67 -19.08 34.06
CA THR A 417 7.26 -20.44 34.14
C THR A 417 8.69 -20.51 33.58
N GLU A 418 9.03 -19.64 32.62
CA GLU A 418 10.40 -19.53 32.07
C GLU A 418 11.17 -18.29 32.58
N GLY A 419 10.60 -17.53 33.52
CA GLY A 419 11.20 -16.32 34.07
C GLY A 419 11.31 -15.15 33.09
N LYS A 420 10.81 -15.30 31.85
CA LYS A 420 10.87 -14.30 30.77
C LYS A 420 9.97 -13.09 31.01
N GLY A 421 8.88 -13.26 31.75
CA GLY A 421 7.88 -12.22 31.97
C GLY A 421 7.74 -11.74 33.42
N GLN A 422 6.91 -10.72 33.61
CA GLN A 422 6.42 -10.23 34.89
C GLN A 422 4.96 -9.76 34.78
N ILE A 423 4.26 -9.74 35.91
CA ILE A 423 2.90 -9.22 36.03
C ILE A 423 2.94 -7.99 36.96
N LEU A 424 2.35 -6.89 36.52
CA LEU A 424 2.19 -5.65 37.29
C LEU A 424 0.71 -5.37 37.50
N GLU A 425 0.33 -4.93 38.69
CA GLU A 425 -1.08 -4.64 39.06
C GLU A 425 -1.34 -3.13 39.22
N SER A 426 -0.36 -2.29 38.87
CA SER A 426 -0.46 -0.84 39.03
C SER A 426 0.42 -0.10 38.05
N LEU A 427 -0.10 1.03 37.56
CA LEU A 427 0.67 1.99 36.78
C LEU A 427 1.84 2.60 37.56
N SER A 428 1.84 2.57 38.89
CA SER A 428 2.94 3.12 39.70
C SER A 428 4.15 2.18 39.80
N ALA A 429 4.00 0.90 39.46
CA ALA A 429 5.09 -0.05 39.47
C ALA A 429 6.04 0.21 38.29
N GLU A 430 7.35 0.03 38.50
CA GLU A 430 8.34 0.12 37.43
C GLU A 430 8.61 -1.26 36.83
N PRO A 431 8.44 -1.45 35.50
CA PRO A 431 8.77 -2.72 34.86
C PRO A 431 10.28 -3.01 34.95
N ALA A 432 10.63 -4.18 35.49
CA ALA A 432 12.01 -4.64 35.60
C ALA A 432 12.63 -4.83 34.20
N SER A 433 13.81 -4.25 33.96
CA SER A 433 14.43 -4.16 32.63
C SER A 433 14.95 -5.49 32.09
N GLU A 434 15.22 -6.45 32.96
CA GLU A 434 15.71 -7.79 32.65
C GLU A 434 14.62 -8.73 32.15
N LYS A 435 13.34 -8.35 32.29
CA LYS A 435 12.20 -9.13 31.81
C LYS A 435 11.90 -8.77 30.36
N GLU A 436 11.76 -9.79 29.52
CA GLU A 436 11.44 -9.62 28.11
C GLU A 436 10.00 -9.12 27.93
N PHE A 437 9.06 -9.68 28.68
CA PHE A 437 7.63 -9.36 28.58
C PHE A 437 7.06 -8.81 29.89
N THR A 438 6.06 -7.95 29.77
CA THR A 438 5.31 -7.42 30.92
C THR A 438 3.81 -7.48 30.62
N ALA A 439 3.04 -8.00 31.58
CA ALA A 439 1.59 -7.93 31.60
C ALA A 439 1.15 -6.96 32.71
N LEU A 440 0.52 -5.85 32.32
CA LEU A 440 -0.02 -4.84 33.22
C LEU A 440 -1.54 -5.02 33.34
N LEU A 441 -2.00 -5.29 34.55
CA LEU A 441 -3.41 -5.34 34.93
C LEU A 441 -3.78 -4.02 35.60
N VAL A 442 -4.63 -3.22 34.96
CA VAL A 442 -5.07 -1.91 35.48
C VAL A 442 -6.51 -1.62 35.06
N ASP A 443 -7.34 -1.16 36.00
CA ASP A 443 -8.73 -0.74 35.76
C ASP A 443 -9.59 -1.78 35.00
N GLY A 444 -9.35 -3.07 35.22
CA GLY A 444 -10.05 -4.16 34.55
C GLY A 444 -9.57 -4.44 33.11
N PHE A 445 -8.45 -3.86 32.70
CA PHE A 445 -7.78 -4.12 31.43
C PHE A 445 -6.46 -4.87 31.63
N LEU A 446 -6.15 -5.71 30.66
CA LEU A 446 -4.84 -6.29 30.44
C LEU A 446 -4.15 -5.50 29.33
N ILE A 447 -2.93 -5.01 29.60
CA ILE A 447 -2.00 -4.46 28.62
C ILE A 447 -0.76 -5.32 28.63
N MET A 448 -0.42 -5.97 27.53
CA MET A 448 0.73 -6.88 27.48
C MET A 448 1.57 -6.75 26.22
N GLY A 449 2.86 -7.00 26.36
CA GLY A 449 3.82 -7.01 25.27
C GLY A 449 5.23 -6.96 25.80
N LYS A 450 6.19 -6.67 24.92
CA LYS A 450 7.58 -6.50 25.35
C LYS A 450 7.73 -5.34 26.34
N THR A 451 8.57 -5.53 27.35
CA THR A 451 8.72 -4.63 28.49
C THR A 451 9.08 -3.19 28.07
N GLU A 452 9.90 -3.01 27.04
CA GLU A 452 10.27 -1.69 26.54
C GLU A 452 9.06 -0.92 25.99
N ASN A 453 8.12 -1.59 25.33
CA ASN A 453 6.92 -0.94 24.80
C ASN A 453 5.93 -0.62 25.93
N ILE A 454 5.85 -1.47 26.97
CA ILE A 454 5.04 -1.20 28.16
C ILE A 454 5.56 0.03 28.91
N LYS A 455 6.89 0.21 29.03
CA LYS A 455 7.48 1.42 29.64
C LYS A 455 7.08 2.68 28.90
N VAL A 456 7.14 2.68 27.57
CA VAL A 456 6.71 3.82 26.74
C VAL A 456 5.22 4.11 26.96
N TYR A 457 4.37 3.08 26.92
CA TYR A 457 2.94 3.22 27.19
C TYR A 457 2.65 3.80 28.58
N MET A 458 3.28 3.26 29.64
CA MET A 458 3.09 3.71 31.01
C MET A 458 3.51 5.16 31.19
N ALA A 459 4.61 5.58 30.57
CA ALA A 459 5.06 6.98 30.59
C ALA A 459 4.00 7.93 29.99
N GLN A 460 3.40 7.58 28.86
CA GLN A 460 2.35 8.38 28.22
C GLN A 460 1.10 8.48 29.11
N VAL A 461 0.61 7.34 29.62
CA VAL A 461 -0.62 7.30 30.43
C VAL A 461 -0.44 8.03 31.77
N ARG A 462 0.74 7.91 32.42
CA ARG A 462 1.05 8.64 33.66
C ARG A 462 1.06 10.16 33.48
N ASN A 463 1.44 10.63 32.29
CA ASN A 463 1.39 12.05 31.93
C ASN A 463 -0.02 12.51 31.51
N GLN A 464 -1.05 11.68 31.70
CA GLN A 464 -2.44 11.93 31.29
C GLN A 464 -2.61 12.18 29.78
N GLU A 465 -1.69 11.67 28.96
CA GLU A 465 -1.79 11.71 27.50
C GLU A 465 -2.74 10.61 27.00
N ILE A 466 -3.99 10.60 27.46
CA ILE A 466 -5.05 9.67 27.05
C ILE A 466 -5.91 10.33 25.96
N VAL A 467 -6.45 9.53 25.03
CA VAL A 467 -7.28 10.03 23.92
C VAL A 467 -8.35 11.01 24.43
N THR A 468 -8.29 12.23 23.89
CA THR A 468 -9.27 13.28 24.21
C THR A 468 -10.61 13.05 23.53
N GLN A 469 -11.69 13.66 24.02
CA GLN A 469 -13.03 13.55 23.40
C GLN A 469 -13.05 14.07 21.95
N ASP A 470 -12.31 15.13 21.64
CA ASP A 470 -12.27 15.68 20.29
C ASP A 470 -11.44 14.80 19.33
N HIS A 471 -10.35 14.21 19.81
CA HIS A 471 -9.60 13.23 19.04
C HIS A 471 -10.41 11.95 18.82
N LEU A 472 -11.14 11.48 19.84
CA LEU A 472 -12.05 10.35 19.75
C LEU A 472 -13.13 10.56 18.68
N ARG A 473 -13.76 11.75 18.64
CA ARG A 473 -14.70 12.10 17.57
C ARG A 473 -14.05 12.01 16.20
N THR A 474 -12.81 12.47 16.05
CA THR A 474 -12.06 12.40 14.79
C THR A 474 -11.81 10.95 14.35
N LEU A 475 -11.42 10.08 15.29
CA LEU A 475 -11.25 8.65 15.04
C LEU A 475 -12.58 7.99 14.65
N GLN A 476 -13.65 8.26 15.41
CA GLN A 476 -14.97 7.72 15.14
C GLN A 476 -15.54 8.17 13.79
N LEU A 477 -15.39 9.43 13.42
CA LEU A 477 -15.79 9.96 12.10
C LEU A 477 -15.00 9.31 10.94
N SER A 478 -13.80 8.80 11.23
CA SER A 478 -12.97 8.10 10.25
C SER A 478 -13.39 6.64 10.04
N ASN A 479 -14.17 6.06 10.97
CA ASN A 479 -14.78 4.73 10.85
C ASN A 479 -16.22 4.85 10.33
N ARG A 480 -16.41 4.58 9.04
CA ARG A 480 -17.67 4.76 8.33
C ARG A 480 -18.51 3.50 8.25
N ASN A 481 -17.91 2.33 8.48
CA ASN A 481 -18.62 1.05 8.35
C ASN A 481 -18.81 0.34 9.70
N PRO A 482 -20.05 0.30 10.24
CA PRO A 482 -20.33 -0.43 11.48
C PRO A 482 -20.14 -1.95 11.34
N ALA A 483 -20.18 -2.50 10.12
CA ALA A 483 -19.94 -3.91 9.86
C ALA A 483 -18.44 -4.28 9.80
N ALA A 484 -17.52 -3.30 9.87
CA ALA A 484 -16.10 -3.57 9.89
C ALA A 484 -15.70 -4.33 11.17
N THR A 485 -15.21 -5.56 11.00
CA THR A 485 -14.74 -6.42 12.09
C THR A 485 -13.38 -5.95 12.61
N ILE A 486 -12.51 -5.48 11.72
CA ILE A 486 -11.18 -4.97 12.07
C ILE A 486 -11.07 -3.54 11.61
N VAL A 487 -10.70 -2.64 12.52
CA VAL A 487 -10.48 -1.22 12.22
C VAL A 487 -9.09 -0.83 12.69
N THR A 488 -8.25 -0.35 11.78
CA THR A 488 -6.91 0.15 12.08
C THR A 488 -6.84 1.65 11.81
N TYR A 489 -6.35 2.40 12.79
CA TYR A 489 -5.98 3.79 12.71
C TYR A 489 -4.47 3.90 12.63
N THR A 490 -3.93 4.64 11.66
CA THR A 490 -2.48 4.87 11.52
C THR A 490 -2.19 6.36 11.53
N ASN A 491 -1.25 6.79 12.36
CA ASN A 491 -0.82 8.18 12.39
C ASN A 491 0.06 8.48 11.18
N GLU A 492 -0.39 9.38 10.32
CA GLU A 492 0.28 9.65 9.04
C GLU A 492 1.33 10.76 9.16
N ARG A 493 1.35 11.53 10.26
CA ARG A 493 2.10 12.78 10.37
C ARG A 493 3.58 12.64 9.99
N LEU A 494 4.25 11.62 10.54
CA LEU A 494 5.67 11.37 10.27
C LEU A 494 5.92 10.95 8.80
N GLY A 495 5.05 10.10 8.25
CA GLY A 495 5.16 9.65 6.86
C GLY A 495 4.89 10.77 5.85
N LEU A 496 3.93 11.65 6.14
CA LEU A 496 3.52 12.73 5.24
C LEU A 496 4.61 13.78 5.05
N ALA A 497 5.30 14.19 6.12
CA ALA A 497 6.40 15.15 6.01
C ALA A 497 7.54 14.62 5.11
N SER A 498 7.92 13.35 5.29
CA SER A 498 8.93 12.67 4.46
C SER A 498 8.49 12.57 2.99
N LEU A 499 7.23 12.21 2.76
CA LEU A 499 6.65 12.15 1.42
C LEU A 499 6.62 13.51 0.72
N ILE A 500 6.20 14.58 1.41
CA ILE A 500 6.21 15.94 0.86
C ILE A 500 7.64 16.40 0.53
N GLY A 501 8.60 16.06 1.38
CA GLY A 501 10.03 16.27 1.09
C GLY A 501 10.46 15.56 -0.19
N THR A 502 10.06 14.31 -0.37
CA THR A 502 10.34 13.52 -1.58
C THR A 502 9.73 14.14 -2.83
N LEU A 503 8.46 14.55 -2.76
CA LEU A 503 7.77 15.21 -3.86
C LEU A 503 8.41 16.56 -4.23
N SER A 504 8.89 17.31 -3.23
CA SER A 504 9.61 18.55 -3.46
C SER A 504 10.94 18.29 -4.17
N LEU A 505 11.68 17.27 -3.75
CA LEU A 505 12.94 16.86 -4.38
C LEU A 505 12.74 16.39 -5.83
N ILE A 506 11.69 15.62 -6.11
CA ILE A 506 11.31 15.19 -7.47
C ILE A 506 11.05 16.41 -8.36
N ASN A 507 10.47 17.47 -7.80
CA ASN A 507 10.24 18.75 -8.49
C ASN A 507 11.47 19.66 -8.53
N GLY A 508 12.65 19.18 -8.10
CA GLY A 508 13.90 19.95 -8.11
C GLY A 508 14.03 20.98 -6.98
N LYS A 509 13.18 20.92 -5.95
CA LYS A 509 13.22 21.81 -4.78
C LYS A 509 13.70 21.05 -3.54
N THR A 510 14.78 21.51 -2.94
CA THR A 510 15.17 21.09 -1.59
C THR A 510 14.48 21.99 -0.56
N LEU A 511 13.81 21.40 0.42
CA LEU A 511 13.17 22.13 1.52
C LEU A 511 14.20 22.45 2.60
N SER A 512 14.15 23.67 3.13
CA SER A 512 14.91 24.08 4.31
C SER A 512 14.34 23.45 5.60
N GLU A 513 15.16 23.37 6.65
CA GLU A 513 14.71 22.89 7.98
C GLU A 513 13.50 23.67 8.50
N LYS A 514 13.47 24.99 8.24
CA LYS A 514 12.35 25.85 8.62
C LYS A 514 11.06 25.48 7.88
N GLU A 515 11.13 25.29 6.55
CA GLU A 515 9.97 24.86 5.75
C GLU A 515 9.47 23.48 6.19
N LEU A 516 10.37 22.55 6.54
CA LEU A 516 10.00 21.25 7.08
C LEU A 516 9.28 21.35 8.43
N ALA A 517 9.73 22.24 9.32
CA ALA A 517 9.06 22.50 10.59
C ALA A 517 7.66 23.13 10.38
N GLU A 518 7.53 24.09 9.47
CA GLU A 518 6.24 24.71 9.09
C GLU A 518 5.26 23.67 8.49
N ILE A 519 5.76 22.74 7.67
CA ILE A 519 4.98 21.60 7.16
C ILE A 519 4.50 20.71 8.31
N GLN A 520 5.41 20.29 9.20
CA GLN A 520 5.05 19.44 10.34
C GLN A 520 3.97 20.10 11.23
N GLN A 521 4.06 21.41 11.44
CA GLN A 521 3.06 22.17 12.18
C GLN A 521 1.71 22.21 11.45
N SER A 522 1.71 22.43 10.13
CA SER A 522 0.48 22.48 9.31
C SER A 522 -0.23 21.11 9.24
N LEU A 523 0.51 20.01 9.37
CA LEU A 523 -0.02 18.65 9.38
C LEU A 523 -0.58 18.21 10.73
N GLN A 524 -0.47 19.01 11.79
CA GLN A 524 -0.99 18.63 13.12
C GLN A 524 -2.50 18.35 13.13
N GLN A 525 -3.26 18.97 12.21
CA GLN A 525 -4.71 18.79 12.07
C GLN A 525 -5.09 17.54 11.25
N ILE A 526 -4.13 16.95 10.52
CA ILE A 526 -4.38 15.79 9.65
C ILE A 526 -3.68 14.59 10.27
N THR A 527 -4.41 13.89 11.13
CA THR A 527 -3.77 13.03 12.13
C THR A 527 -3.71 11.57 11.70
N VAL A 528 -4.77 11.03 11.08
CA VAL A 528 -4.94 9.57 11.01
C VAL A 528 -5.54 9.09 9.69
N SER A 529 -5.03 7.99 9.15
CA SER A 529 -5.73 7.15 8.17
C SER A 529 -6.48 6.01 8.85
N SER A 530 -7.64 5.66 8.30
CA SER A 530 -8.42 4.52 8.74
C SER A 530 -8.35 3.40 7.71
N THR A 531 -8.26 2.17 8.20
CA THR A 531 -8.42 0.95 7.44
C THR A 531 -9.53 0.12 8.07
N GLU A 532 -10.50 -0.29 7.28
CA GLU A 532 -11.60 -1.16 7.67
C GLU A 532 -11.45 -2.51 6.95
N SER A 533 -11.63 -3.62 7.65
CA SER A 533 -11.67 -4.95 7.04
C SER A 533 -13.00 -5.65 7.33
N THR A 534 -13.57 -6.27 6.30
CA THR A 534 -14.82 -7.02 6.31
C THR A 534 -14.66 -8.33 5.54
N LEU A 535 -15.53 -9.29 5.80
CA LEU A 535 -15.67 -10.50 4.98
C LEU A 535 -16.92 -10.36 4.11
N ASN A 536 -16.77 -10.61 2.81
CA ASN A 536 -17.88 -10.67 1.85
C ASN A 536 -17.90 -12.06 1.19
N SER A 537 -18.84 -12.29 0.27
CA SER A 537 -18.99 -13.57 -0.44
C SER A 537 -17.76 -13.99 -1.25
N ASN A 538 -16.89 -13.04 -1.60
CA ASN A 538 -15.73 -13.28 -2.46
C ASN A 538 -14.42 -13.42 -1.66
N GLY A 539 -14.41 -13.02 -0.38
CA GLY A 539 -13.21 -13.03 0.46
C GLY A 539 -13.14 -11.84 1.41
N ILE A 540 -11.92 -11.39 1.70
CA ILE A 540 -11.68 -10.27 2.60
C ILE A 540 -11.65 -8.97 1.79
N GLU A 541 -12.51 -8.03 2.16
CA GLU A 541 -12.50 -6.67 1.65
C GLU A 541 -11.84 -5.75 2.67
N ARG A 542 -10.82 -5.00 2.23
CA ARG A 542 -10.14 -3.99 3.04
C ARG A 542 -10.26 -2.63 2.37
N LYS A 543 -10.75 -1.64 3.11
CA LYS A 543 -10.90 -0.26 2.65
C LYS A 543 -10.03 0.66 3.49
N THR A 544 -9.13 1.39 2.86
CA THR A 544 -8.26 2.36 3.52
C THR A 544 -8.59 3.76 3.03
N VAL A 545 -8.75 4.73 3.95
CA VAL A 545 -8.85 6.14 3.63
C VAL A 545 -7.65 6.85 4.24
N SER A 546 -6.79 7.40 3.38
CA SER A 546 -5.55 8.07 3.77
C SER A 546 -5.32 9.34 2.96
N ALA A 547 -4.35 10.16 3.37
CA ALA A 547 -4.04 11.41 2.67
C ALA A 547 -3.72 11.21 1.17
N PHE A 548 -2.87 10.24 0.85
CA PHE A 548 -2.36 10.02 -0.50
C PHE A 548 -2.53 8.58 -1.02
N GLY A 549 -3.22 7.71 -0.27
CA GLY A 549 -3.46 6.33 -0.68
C GLY A 549 -2.17 5.56 -0.90
N GLN A 550 -2.24 4.53 -1.75
CA GLN A 550 -1.04 3.81 -2.19
C GLN A 550 -0.08 4.63 -3.01
N PHE A 551 -0.52 5.74 -3.62
CA PHE A 551 0.42 6.62 -4.30
C PHE A 551 1.47 7.14 -3.33
N GLY A 552 1.08 7.49 -2.10
CA GLY A 552 2.02 7.90 -1.05
C GLY A 552 3.06 6.83 -0.73
N THR A 553 2.62 5.58 -0.56
CA THR A 553 3.52 4.43 -0.35
C THR A 553 4.47 4.23 -1.53
N LEU A 554 3.95 4.20 -2.76
CA LEU A 554 4.75 4.00 -3.97
C LEU A 554 5.77 5.11 -4.19
N ILE A 555 5.40 6.37 -3.93
CA ILE A 555 6.31 7.52 -4.04
C ILE A 555 7.38 7.46 -2.94
N SER A 556 7.04 7.05 -1.72
CA SER A 556 8.03 6.91 -0.64
C SER A 556 9.10 5.86 -0.96
N LEU A 557 8.77 4.82 -1.74
CA LEU A 557 9.73 3.82 -2.22
C LEU A 557 10.67 4.38 -3.30
N ALA A 558 10.33 5.50 -3.93
CA ALA A 558 11.17 6.17 -4.93
C ALA A 558 12.24 7.08 -4.29
N GLN A 559 12.33 7.16 -2.96
CA GLN A 559 13.40 7.87 -2.28
C GLN A 559 14.75 7.24 -2.67
N SER A 560 15.65 8.06 -3.22
CA SER A 560 17.00 7.62 -3.54
C SER A 560 17.74 7.27 -2.24
N ASP A 561 18.50 6.16 -2.25
CA ASP A 561 19.57 5.86 -1.28
C ASP A 561 20.70 6.90 -1.44
N LYS A 562 20.41 8.20 -1.22
CA LYS A 562 21.47 9.12 -0.88
C LYS A 562 21.79 8.77 0.56
N SER A 563 22.78 7.89 0.72
CA SER A 563 23.53 7.77 1.96
C SER A 563 23.74 9.19 2.47
N THR A 564 23.08 9.52 3.58
CA THR A 564 23.57 10.60 4.43
C THR A 564 25.07 10.38 4.60
N PRO A 565 25.90 11.41 4.34
CA PRO A 565 27.34 11.28 4.51
C PRO A 565 27.71 10.85 5.93
#